data_AF-A0A965GE46-F1
#
_entry.id   AF-A0A965GE46-F1
#
_cell.length_a   1.000
_cell.length_b   1.000
_cell.length_c   1.000
_cell.angle_alpha   90.00
_cell.angle_beta   90.00
_cell.angle_gamma   90.00
#
_symmetry.space_group_name_H-M   'P 1'
#
loop_
_entity.id
_entity.type
_entity.pdbx_description
1 polymer ?
#
loop_
_entity_poly.entity_id
_entity_poly.type
_entity_poly.pdbx_seq_one_letter_code
_entity_poly.pdbx_strand_id
1 'polypeptide(L)'
;MKAKIKVGQVASVPINTLESYPTNPRRGDIEAIAQSLKAHGQYRPIVVQYGSNFILAGNHTFKAAKKLGWKKIKITYVEVDEESARKIVLADNRLTDLATYNEPLLKSLLTALPELEGTGFTQSEV
;
A
#
# COMPACT_ATOMS: atom_id res chain seq x y z
N MET A 1 -10.94 -10.09 22.83
CA MET A 1 -12.02 -9.95 21.83
C MET A 1 -11.43 -9.47 20.51
N LYS A 2 -11.94 -9.94 19.36
CA LYS A 2 -11.55 -9.39 18.05
C LYS A 2 -12.11 -7.97 17.89
N ALA A 3 -11.34 -7.07 17.27
CA ALA A 3 -11.82 -5.73 16.94
C ALA A 3 -13.07 -5.82 16.04
N LYS A 4 -14.05 -4.93 16.25
CA LYS A 4 -15.23 -4.82 15.39
C LYS A 4 -14.87 -4.00 14.16
N ILE A 5 -14.41 -4.69 13.12
CA ILE A 5 -14.01 -4.09 11.84
C ILE A 5 -15.07 -4.44 10.81
N LYS A 6 -15.64 -3.45 10.13
CA LYS A 6 -16.47 -3.68 8.93
C LYS A 6 -15.73 -3.17 7.71
N VAL A 7 -15.67 -3.99 6.68
CA VAL A 7 -14.94 -3.73 5.45
C VAL A 7 -15.94 -3.52 4.32
N GLY A 8 -15.85 -2.38 3.65
CA GLY A 8 -16.69 -2.07 2.48
C GLY A 8 -16.24 -2.79 1.21
N GLN A 9 -16.97 -2.57 0.12
CA GLN A 9 -16.52 -3.00 -1.20
C GLN A 9 -15.39 -2.10 -1.73
N VAL A 10 -14.70 -2.57 -2.75
CA VAL A 10 -13.72 -1.73 -3.46
C VAL A 10 -14.43 -0.63 -4.22
N ALA A 11 -13.97 0.62 -4.07
CA ALA A 11 -14.51 1.78 -4.78
C ALA A 11 -13.38 2.60 -5.39
N SER A 12 -13.66 3.31 -6.49
CA SER A 12 -12.74 4.29 -7.08
C SER A 12 -13.21 5.70 -6.71
N VAL A 13 -12.40 6.42 -5.93
CA VAL A 13 -12.75 7.76 -5.41
C VAL A 13 -11.76 8.82 -5.89
N PRO A 14 -12.15 10.11 -5.94
CA PRO A 14 -11.21 11.18 -6.23
C PRO A 14 -10.06 11.21 -5.21
N ILE A 15 -8.82 11.26 -5.67
CA ILE A 15 -7.66 11.13 -4.78
C ILE A 15 -7.52 12.30 -3.81
N ASN A 16 -8.09 13.46 -4.14
CA ASN A 16 -8.04 14.66 -3.32
C ASN A 16 -9.01 14.64 -2.14
N THR A 17 -9.90 13.64 -2.03
CA THR A 17 -10.79 13.45 -0.87
C THR A 17 -10.13 12.64 0.25
N LEU A 18 -8.89 12.19 0.06
CA LEU A 18 -8.18 11.31 0.98
C LEU A 18 -6.97 12.02 1.58
N GLU A 19 -6.66 11.67 2.82
CA GLU A 19 -5.52 12.19 3.55
C GLU A 19 -4.65 11.05 4.09
N SER A 20 -3.33 11.25 4.07
CA SER A 20 -2.43 10.33 4.75
C SER A 20 -2.71 10.33 6.25
N TYR A 21 -2.52 9.19 6.91
CA TYR A 21 -2.66 9.14 8.36
C TYR A 21 -1.69 10.15 9.01
N PRO A 22 -2.17 11.11 9.83
CA PRO A 22 -1.37 12.26 10.25
C PRO A 22 -0.05 11.92 10.92
N THR A 23 0.00 10.80 11.64
CA THR A 23 1.17 10.36 12.43
C THR A 23 1.77 9.05 11.93
N ASN A 24 1.62 8.71 10.64
CA ASN A 24 2.27 7.49 10.11
C ASN A 24 3.81 7.64 10.15
N PRO A 25 4.52 6.83 10.96
CA PRO A 25 5.97 6.97 11.12
C PRO A 25 6.76 6.37 9.95
N ARG A 26 6.14 5.51 9.12
CA ARG A 26 6.87 4.82 8.05
C ARG A 26 7.22 5.77 6.92
N ARG A 27 8.46 5.65 6.44
CA ARG A 27 8.98 6.26 5.23
C ARG A 27 9.33 5.13 4.26
N GLY A 28 8.73 5.12 3.09
CA GLY A 28 8.97 4.15 2.03
C GLY A 28 9.45 4.83 0.75
N ASP A 29 9.92 4.01 -0.20
CA ASP A 29 10.41 4.48 -1.50
C ASP A 29 9.23 4.82 -2.42
N ILE A 30 8.95 6.11 -2.57
CA ILE A 30 7.86 6.60 -3.43
C ILE A 30 8.17 6.38 -4.91
N GLU A 31 9.44 6.42 -5.33
CA GLU A 31 9.79 6.24 -6.73
C GLU A 31 9.61 4.80 -7.18
N ALA A 32 10.09 3.85 -6.39
CA ALA A 32 9.91 2.43 -6.67
C ALA A 32 8.42 2.05 -6.74
N ILE A 33 7.60 2.58 -5.82
CA ILE A 33 6.15 2.37 -5.85
C ILE A 33 5.51 3.05 -7.07
N ALA A 34 5.96 4.24 -7.45
CA ALA A 34 5.47 4.93 -8.64
C ALA A 34 5.82 4.16 -9.92
N GLN A 35 7.00 3.56 -10.01
CA GLN A 35 7.37 2.66 -11.13
C GLN A 35 6.44 1.45 -11.18
N SER A 36 6.18 0.79 -10.04
CA SER A 36 5.23 -0.32 -9.96
C SER A 36 3.82 0.08 -10.41
N LEU A 37 3.32 1.24 -9.97
CA LEU A 37 2.02 1.76 -10.39
C LEU A 37 1.97 2.11 -11.88
N LYS A 38 3.07 2.58 -12.48
CA LYS A 38 3.15 2.81 -13.94
C LYS A 38 3.10 1.49 -14.71
N ALA A 39 3.86 0.48 -14.26
CA ALA A 39 3.97 -0.81 -14.93
C ALA A 39 2.69 -1.65 -14.83
N HIS A 40 2.00 -1.61 -13.69
CA HIS A 40 0.92 -2.56 -13.40
C HIS A 40 -0.44 -1.89 -13.13
N GLY A 41 -0.48 -0.57 -13.04
CA GLY A 41 -1.64 0.13 -12.48
C GLY A 41 -1.85 -0.25 -11.00
N GLN A 42 -3.07 -0.04 -10.51
CA GLN A 42 -3.43 -0.39 -9.14
C GLN A 42 -4.17 -1.73 -9.08
N TYR A 43 -3.46 -2.75 -8.62
CA TYR A 43 -3.98 -4.10 -8.40
C TYR A 43 -4.48 -4.35 -6.96
N ARG A 44 -4.15 -3.46 -6.00
CA ARG A 44 -4.65 -3.54 -4.62
C ARG A 44 -5.24 -2.20 -4.16
N PRO A 45 -6.47 -2.17 -3.59
CA PRO A 45 -7.01 -0.95 -3.00
C PRO A 45 -6.20 -0.52 -1.77
N ILE A 46 -6.15 0.78 -1.49
CA ILE A 46 -5.67 1.27 -0.20
C ILE A 46 -6.80 1.20 0.84
N VAL A 47 -6.45 1.10 2.13
CA VAL A 47 -7.43 0.99 3.21
C VAL A 47 -7.64 2.36 3.82
N VAL A 48 -8.90 2.81 3.86
CA VAL A 48 -9.27 4.14 4.34
C VAL A 48 -10.26 4.01 5.49
N GLN A 49 -10.03 4.76 6.57
CA GLN A 49 -10.98 4.83 7.67
C GLN A 49 -12.25 5.58 7.24
N TYR A 50 -13.39 4.93 7.43
CA TYR A 50 -14.69 5.55 7.19
C TYR A 50 -14.90 6.75 8.13
N GLY A 51 -15.45 7.85 7.62
CA GLY A 51 -15.71 9.08 8.38
C GLY A 51 -14.56 10.10 8.36
N SER A 52 -13.33 9.67 8.62
CA SER A 52 -12.16 10.57 8.65
C SER A 52 -11.44 10.70 7.30
N ASN A 53 -11.61 9.72 6.40
CA ASN A 53 -10.85 9.60 5.15
C ASN A 53 -9.33 9.49 5.33
N PHE A 54 -8.87 9.13 6.53
CA PHE A 54 -7.46 8.83 6.76
C PHE A 54 -7.08 7.45 6.23
N ILE A 55 -5.95 7.39 5.55
CA ILE A 55 -5.43 6.15 4.96
C ILE A 55 -4.74 5.32 6.03
N LEU A 56 -5.34 4.19 6.42
CA LEU A 56 -4.77 3.29 7.43
C LEU A 56 -3.65 2.40 6.86
N ALA A 57 -3.79 1.95 5.60
CA ALA A 57 -2.79 1.15 4.91
C ALA A 57 -2.65 1.59 3.44
N GLY A 58 -1.42 1.63 2.93
CA GLY A 58 -1.14 2.11 1.56
C GLY A 58 -0.86 3.62 1.45
N ASN A 59 -0.40 4.27 2.52
CA ASN A 59 -0.01 5.69 2.51
C ASN A 59 1.02 6.03 1.42
N HIS A 60 2.01 5.15 1.18
CA HIS A 60 3.03 5.35 0.15
C HIS A 60 2.47 5.16 -1.26
N THR A 61 1.55 4.20 -1.46
CA THR A 61 0.81 4.03 -2.73
C THR A 61 0.00 5.27 -3.08
N PHE A 62 -0.68 5.89 -2.09
CA PHE A 62 -1.38 7.16 -2.27
C PHE A 62 -0.42 8.30 -2.69
N LYS A 63 0.72 8.45 -2.01
CA LYS A 63 1.73 9.46 -2.35
C LYS A 63 2.29 9.25 -3.76
N ALA A 64 2.58 8.00 -4.13
CA ALA A 64 3.04 7.65 -5.47
C ALA A 64 1.98 7.95 -6.54
N ALA A 65 0.72 7.55 -6.32
CA ALA A 65 -0.38 7.86 -7.24
C ALA A 65 -0.59 9.38 -7.41
N LYS A 66 -0.48 10.15 -6.32
CA LYS A 66 -0.48 11.63 -6.37
C LYS A 66 0.68 12.16 -7.20
N LYS A 67 1.89 11.65 -7.00
CA LYS A 67 3.09 12.03 -7.79
C LYS A 67 2.90 11.73 -9.29
N LEU A 68 2.24 10.63 -9.62
CA LEU A 68 1.88 10.26 -11.00
C LEU A 68 0.72 11.08 -11.59
N GLY A 69 0.13 12.02 -10.83
CA GLY A 69 -0.95 12.87 -11.31
C GLY A 69 -2.32 12.18 -11.40
N TRP A 70 -2.50 11.01 -10.77
CA TRP A 70 -3.77 10.29 -10.79
C TRP A 70 -4.91 11.14 -10.25
N LYS A 71 -6.10 11.01 -10.84
CA LYS A 71 -7.31 11.72 -10.39
C LYS A 71 -8.17 10.88 -9.46
N LYS A 72 -8.13 9.56 -9.63
CA LYS A 72 -8.87 8.60 -8.81
C LYS A 72 -7.95 7.48 -8.33
N ILE A 73 -8.30 6.88 -7.20
CA ILE A 73 -7.59 5.74 -6.62
C ILE A 73 -8.61 4.74 -6.07
N LYS A 74 -8.30 3.45 -6.18
CA LYS A 74 -9.10 2.36 -5.60
C LYS A 74 -8.86 2.30 -4.10
N ILE A 75 -9.95 2.22 -3.35
CA ILE A 75 -9.94 2.13 -1.89
C ILE A 75 -10.87 1.03 -1.42
N THR A 76 -10.70 0.66 -0.16
CA THR A 76 -11.72 -0.01 0.64
C THR A 76 -11.90 0.79 1.92
N TYR A 77 -13.14 1.21 2.19
CA TYR A 77 -13.48 1.84 3.46
C TYR A 77 -13.57 0.81 4.58
N VAL A 78 -13.11 1.21 5.76
CA VAL A 78 -13.18 0.40 6.97
C VAL A 78 -13.80 1.22 8.09
N GLU A 79 -14.91 0.72 8.64
CA GLU A 79 -15.48 1.21 9.91
C GLU A 79 -14.75 0.53 11.06
N VAL A 80 -14.09 1.32 11.89
CA VAL A 80 -13.25 0.86 12.98
C VAL A 80 -13.08 1.96 14.03
N ASP A 81 -12.96 1.58 15.30
CA ASP A 81 -12.64 2.50 16.38
C ASP A 81 -11.21 3.05 16.27
N GLU A 82 -10.92 4.12 16.99
CA GLU A 82 -9.65 4.84 16.89
C GLU A 82 -8.45 3.98 17.35
N GLU A 83 -8.61 3.18 18.41
CA GLU A 83 -7.54 2.33 18.92
C GLU A 83 -7.17 1.26 17.89
N SER A 84 -8.18 0.61 17.33
CA SER A 84 -8.03 -0.40 16.28
C SER A 84 -7.47 0.22 14.99
N ALA A 85 -7.86 1.45 14.62
CA ALA A 85 -7.28 2.18 13.49
C ALA A 85 -5.77 2.41 13.67
N ARG A 86 -5.35 2.88 14.86
CA ARG A 86 -3.92 3.06 15.19
C ARG A 86 -3.16 1.74 15.13
N LYS A 87 -3.74 0.65 15.65
CA LYS A 87 -3.15 -0.69 15.56
C LYS A 87 -2.99 -1.17 14.12
N ILE A 88 -3.98 -0.91 13.25
CA ILE A 88 -3.89 -1.25 11.82
C ILE A 88 -2.72 -0.52 11.16
N VAL A 89 -2.56 0.79 11.41
CA VAL A 89 -1.43 1.59 10.87
C VAL A 89 -0.09 1.01 11.30
N LEU A 90 0.05 0.65 12.59
CA LEU A 90 1.28 0.06 13.12
C LEU A 90 1.54 -1.34 12.54
N ALA A 91 0.50 -2.17 12.43
CA ALA A 91 0.61 -3.53 11.94
C ALA A 91 0.98 -3.57 10.45
N ASP A 92 0.37 -2.74 9.60
CA ASP A 92 0.69 -2.65 8.16
C ASP A 92 2.19 -2.41 7.93
N ASN A 93 2.76 -1.51 8.74
CA ASN A 93 4.18 -1.20 8.71
C ASN A 93 5.03 -2.35 9.28
N ARG A 94 4.78 -2.74 10.54
CA ARG A 94 5.68 -3.64 11.28
C ARG A 94 5.66 -5.07 10.76
N LEU A 95 4.50 -5.58 10.34
CA LEU A 95 4.41 -6.95 9.84
C LEU A 95 5.17 -7.12 8.51
N THR A 96 5.21 -6.08 7.69
CA THR A 96 6.05 -6.05 6.48
C THR A 96 7.55 -6.10 6.85
N ASP A 97 7.97 -5.36 7.89
CA ASP A 97 9.37 -5.34 8.33
C ASP A 97 9.83 -6.64 9.00
N LEU A 98 8.89 -7.46 9.49
CA LEU A 98 9.19 -8.76 10.09
C LEU A 98 9.28 -9.88 9.05
N ALA A 99 8.87 -9.64 7.81
CA ALA A 99 8.94 -10.62 6.73
C ALA A 99 10.37 -10.74 6.18
N THR A 100 10.73 -11.92 5.73
CA THR A 100 11.98 -12.21 5.00
C THR A 100 11.66 -13.06 3.77
N TYR A 101 12.59 -13.12 2.82
CA TYR A 101 12.45 -13.94 1.63
C TYR A 101 12.97 -15.36 1.84
N ASN A 102 12.35 -16.30 1.14
CA ASN A 102 12.98 -17.57 0.83
C ASN A 102 13.88 -17.33 -0.38
N GLU A 103 15.19 -17.23 -0.15
CA GLU A 103 16.15 -16.82 -1.18
C GLU A 103 16.13 -17.72 -2.44
N PRO A 104 16.12 -19.07 -2.33
CA PRO A 104 16.00 -19.93 -3.51
C PRO A 104 14.75 -19.66 -4.36
N LEU A 105 13.59 -19.48 -3.72
CA LEU A 105 12.35 -19.20 -4.45
C LEU A 105 12.31 -17.79 -5.02
N LEU A 106 12.86 -16.80 -4.30
CA LEU A 106 12.98 -15.43 -4.80
C LEU A 106 13.82 -15.38 -6.07
N LYS A 107 15.02 -15.97 -6.05
CA LYS A 107 15.92 -15.99 -7.22
C LYS A 107 15.27 -16.69 -8.41
N SER A 108 14.61 -17.82 -8.17
CA SER A 108 13.87 -18.55 -9.21
C SER A 108 12.80 -17.67 -9.87
N LEU A 109 12.01 -16.96 -9.06
CA LEU A 109 10.97 -16.06 -9.56
C LEU A 109 11.55 -14.88 -10.36
N LEU A 110 12.61 -14.25 -9.86
CA LEU A 110 13.24 -13.11 -10.55
C LEU A 110 13.90 -13.52 -11.87
N THR A 111 14.56 -14.69 -11.91
CA THR A 111 15.23 -15.19 -13.13
C THR A 111 14.24 -15.64 -14.21
N ALA A 112 13.01 -15.97 -13.82
CA ALA A 112 11.96 -16.35 -14.77
C ALA A 112 11.32 -15.15 -15.51
N LEU A 113 11.57 -13.91 -15.06
CA LEU A 113 11.04 -12.71 -15.68
C LEU A 113 11.97 -12.19 -16.79
N PRO A 114 11.43 -11.70 -17.92
CA PRO A 114 12.24 -11.09 -18.97
C PRO A 114 12.77 -9.71 -18.58
N GLU A 115 12.06 -9.00 -17.71
CA GLU A 115 12.43 -7.68 -17.18
C GLU A 115 11.90 -7.52 -15.74
N LEU A 116 12.50 -6.61 -14.97
CA LEU A 116 12.20 -6.41 -13.55
C LEU A 116 11.45 -5.10 -13.26
N GLU A 117 11.07 -4.34 -14.30
CA GLU A 117 10.38 -3.07 -14.10
C GLU A 117 9.08 -3.26 -13.31
N GLY A 118 8.87 -2.41 -12.31
CA GLY A 118 7.69 -2.45 -11.45
C GLY A 118 7.73 -3.47 -10.30
N THR A 119 8.76 -4.32 -10.25
CA THR A 119 8.96 -5.29 -9.16
C THR A 119 9.58 -4.65 -7.91
N GLY A 120 10.34 -3.57 -8.08
CA GLY A 120 11.17 -2.97 -7.03
C GLY A 120 12.53 -3.64 -6.83
N PHE A 121 12.84 -4.71 -7.58
CA PHE A 121 14.16 -5.33 -7.63
C PHE A 121 14.97 -4.84 -8.82
N THR A 122 16.28 -4.82 -8.63
CA THR A 122 17.27 -4.48 -9.66
C THR A 122 17.93 -5.74 -10.20
N GLN A 123 18.56 -5.63 -11.38
CA GLN A 123 19.27 -6.75 -11.99
C GLN A 123 20.47 -7.24 -11.13
N SER A 124 21.04 -6.38 -10.30
CA SER A 124 22.10 -6.74 -9.35
C SER A 124 21.63 -7.56 -8.14
N GLU A 125 20.32 -7.64 -7.91
CA GLU A 125 19.72 -8.39 -6.81
C GLU A 125 19.23 -9.79 -7.22
N VAL A 126 19.47 -10.19 -8.48
CA VAL A 126 19.12 -11.52 -9.04
C VAL A 126 20.34 -12.44 -9.09
#